data_AF-A0A1F3Y7H5-F1
#
_entry.id   AF-A0A1F3Y7H5-F1
#
_cell.length_a   1.000
_cell.length_b   1.000
_cell.length_c   1.000
_cell.angle_alpha   90.00
_cell.angle_beta   90.00
_cell.angle_gamma   90.00
#
_symmetry.space_group_name_H-M   'P 1'
#
loop_
_entity.id
_entity.type
_entity.pdbx_description
1 polymer ?
#
loop_
_entity_poly.entity_id
_entity_poly.type
_entity_poly.pdbx_seq_one_letter_code
_entity_poly.pdbx_strand_id
1 'polypeptide(L)'
;MELKSLNDETRWSYRLGERGSLHAPLLIATLLLTTAGFGIWGVMRSWQNTMKLQLRLDRCVGEAALEFRNRLYIIESANTRIRALRIALAAATIKPILKPPLKVALTIEAARQDYQIARWKLKQADWLLKRGCGKPGDLALPLPAFQWTRLPADPIGQQPLSWPGEYPNVFRFQAAHFPRISAAQVHPSQKGGSFNGKPSAHWATPVGS
;
A
#
# COMPACT_ATOMS: atom_id res chain seq x y z
N MET A 1 26.42 97.19 -10.44
CA MET A 1 26.96 95.85 -10.76
C MET A 1 27.23 95.16 -9.43
N GLU A 2 26.20 94.56 -8.83
CA GLU A 2 26.30 93.80 -7.58
C GLU A 2 25.40 92.57 -7.69
N LEU A 3 26.02 91.40 -7.81
CA LEU A 3 25.39 90.09 -7.77
C LEU A 3 25.57 89.53 -6.35
N LYS A 4 24.58 89.71 -5.48
CA LYS A 4 24.48 89.05 -4.16
C LYS A 4 23.02 88.87 -3.77
N SER A 5 22.34 87.86 -4.31
CA SER A 5 21.10 87.33 -3.72
C SER A 5 20.70 86.08 -4.47
N LEU A 6 21.06 84.90 -3.94
CA LEU A 6 20.45 83.59 -4.23
C LEU A 6 21.38 82.51 -3.64
N ASN A 7 21.43 82.36 -2.32
CA ASN A 7 22.08 81.18 -1.74
C ASN A 7 21.66 80.76 -0.32
N ASP A 8 20.54 81.26 0.22
CA ASP A 8 20.16 80.97 1.61
C ASP A 8 18.87 80.15 1.80
N GLU A 9 18.15 79.76 0.74
CA GLU A 9 16.93 78.95 0.88
C GLU A 9 17.15 77.42 0.93
N THR A 10 18.37 76.92 0.69
CA THR A 10 18.65 75.47 0.71
C THR A 10 19.06 74.92 2.08
N ARG A 11 19.08 75.73 3.15
CA ARG A 11 19.65 75.34 4.44
C ARG A 11 18.67 74.68 5.43
N TRP A 12 17.36 74.70 5.17
CA TRP A 12 16.35 74.26 6.16
C TRP A 12 15.81 72.83 5.97
N SER A 13 16.18 72.11 4.91
CA SER A 13 15.50 70.84 4.55
C SER A 13 16.09 69.54 5.13
N TYR A 14 17.10 69.57 6.01
CA TYR A 14 17.82 68.32 6.39
C TYR A 14 17.75 67.90 7.87
N ARG A 15 17.03 68.62 8.75
CA ARG A 15 17.03 68.32 10.21
C ARG A 15 15.83 67.54 10.77
N LEU A 16 15.03 66.90 9.91
CA LEU A 16 13.93 66.03 10.34
C LEU A 16 14.22 64.51 10.16
N GLY A 17 15.38 64.12 9.65
CA GLY A 17 15.64 62.75 9.16
C GLY A 17 16.33 61.75 10.10
N GLU A 18 16.99 62.17 11.18
CA GLU A 18 17.93 61.26 11.88
C GLU A 18 17.35 60.48 13.07
N ARG A 19 16.21 60.88 13.64
CA ARG A 19 15.63 60.17 14.81
C ARG A 19 14.63 59.06 14.45
N GLY A 20 14.32 58.87 13.16
CA GLY A 20 13.44 57.80 12.67
C GLY A 20 14.13 56.72 11.82
N SER A 21 15.41 56.89 11.47
CA SER A 21 16.08 56.06 10.46
C SER A 21 16.37 54.62 10.93
N LEU A 22 16.48 54.38 12.23
CA LEU A 22 16.73 53.04 12.79
C LEU A 22 15.47 52.17 12.90
N HIS A 23 14.27 52.78 12.94
CA HIS A 23 13.02 52.04 13.04
C HIS A 23 12.62 51.38 11.71
N ALA A 24 12.88 52.03 10.57
CA ALA A 24 12.59 51.48 9.25
C ALA A 24 13.31 50.14 8.95
N PRO A 25 14.64 50.00 9.10
CA PRO A 25 15.32 48.74 8.84
C PRO A 25 14.92 47.63 9.83
N LEU A 26 14.63 47.99 11.09
CA LEU A 26 14.17 47.03 12.08
C LEU A 26 12.77 46.51 11.72
N LEU A 27 11.85 47.38 11.32
CA LEU A 27 10.52 46.97 10.83
C LEU A 27 10.64 46.07 9.60
N ILE A 28 11.50 46.43 8.63
CA ILE A 28 11.74 45.59 7.44
C ILE A 28 12.29 44.22 7.86
N ALA A 29 13.27 44.16 8.76
CA ALA A 29 13.83 42.89 9.25
C ALA A 29 12.76 42.03 9.95
N THR A 30 11.92 42.63 10.79
CA THR A 30 10.82 41.91 11.45
C THR A 30 9.78 41.40 10.44
N LEU A 31 9.46 42.18 9.40
CA LEU A 31 8.57 41.76 8.34
C LEU A 31 9.16 40.58 7.54
N LEU A 32 10.45 40.64 7.22
CA LEU A 32 11.14 39.55 6.53
C LEU A 32 11.19 38.28 7.38
N LEU A 33 11.47 38.39 8.68
CA LEU A 33 11.50 37.23 9.58
C LEU A 33 10.11 36.62 9.77
N THR A 34 9.06 37.44 9.92
CA THR A 34 7.70 36.94 10.08
C THR A 34 7.19 36.27 8.80
N THR A 35 7.40 36.89 7.64
CA THR A 35 7.04 36.29 6.33
C THR A 35 7.80 34.99 6.07
N ALA A 36 9.10 34.95 6.35
CA ALA A 36 9.90 33.72 6.27
C ALA A 36 9.37 32.64 7.24
N GLY A 37 9.04 33.00 8.48
CA GLY A 37 8.48 32.10 9.48
C GLY A 37 7.15 31.48 9.04
N PHE A 38 6.23 32.29 8.52
CA PHE A 38 4.97 31.80 7.96
C PHE A 38 5.18 30.91 6.73
N GLY A 39 6.15 31.24 5.87
CA GLY A 39 6.52 30.43 4.71
C GLY A 39 7.03 29.04 5.12
N ILE A 40 7.98 28.98 6.06
CA ILE A 40 8.52 27.72 6.59
C ILE A 40 7.41 26.88 7.24
N TRP A 41 6.55 27.50 8.05
CA TRP A 41 5.42 26.80 8.66
C TRP A 41 4.47 26.23 7.59
N GLY A 42 4.12 27.02 6.57
CA GLY A 42 3.29 26.56 5.46
C GLY A 42 3.86 25.30 4.79
N VAL A 43 5.16 25.30 4.48
CA VAL A 43 5.86 24.15 3.91
C VAL A 43 5.85 22.95 4.86
N MET A 44 6.15 23.14 6.14
CA MET A 44 6.14 22.06 7.14
C MET A 44 4.75 21.42 7.25
N ARG A 45 3.69 22.22 7.27
CA ARG A 45 2.30 21.72 7.36
C ARG A 45 1.90 20.95 6.10
N SER A 46 2.27 21.45 4.92
CA SER A 46 2.06 20.77 3.64
C SER A 46 2.81 19.43 3.58
N TRP A 47 4.06 19.42 4.04
CA TRP A 47 4.89 18.21 4.11
C TRP A 47 4.30 17.16 5.06
N GLN A 48 3.86 17.57 6.25
CA GLN A 48 3.21 16.66 7.21
C GLN A 48 1.93 16.04 6.64
N ASN A 49 1.09 16.81 5.95
CA ASN A 49 -0.12 16.29 5.30
C ASN A 49 0.23 15.26 4.22
N THR A 50 1.26 15.56 3.43
CA THR A 50 1.75 14.66 2.38
C THR A 50 2.31 13.36 2.96
N MET A 51 3.09 13.42 4.04
CA MET A 51 3.63 12.24 4.71
C MET A 51 2.53 11.38 5.32
N LYS A 52 1.51 12.00 5.95
CA LYS A 52 0.33 11.28 6.46
C LYS A 52 -0.42 10.57 5.34
N LEU A 53 -0.57 11.22 4.18
CA LEU A 53 -1.22 10.63 3.01
C LEU A 53 -0.42 9.42 2.49
N GLN A 54 0.90 9.56 2.35
CA GLN A 54 1.78 8.49 1.88
C GLN A 54 1.74 7.29 2.83
N LEU A 55 1.93 7.51 4.13
CA LEU A 55 1.90 6.44 5.14
C LEU A 55 0.56 5.69 5.17
N ARG A 56 -0.55 6.40 4.92
CA ARG A 56 -1.88 5.78 4.81
C ARG A 56 -1.96 4.85 3.60
N LEU A 57 -1.54 5.33 2.43
CA LEU A 57 -1.54 4.53 1.21
C LEU A 57 -0.63 3.31 1.36
N ASP A 58 0.58 3.55 1.85
CA ASP A 58 1.59 2.53 2.14
C ASP A 58 0.98 1.44 3.02
N ARG A 59 0.45 1.79 4.20
CA ARG A 59 -0.17 0.82 5.10
C ARG A 59 -1.30 0.04 4.44
N CYS A 60 -2.20 0.72 3.74
CA CYS A 60 -3.33 0.09 3.05
C CYS A 60 -2.89 -0.95 1.99
N VAL A 61 -1.93 -0.57 1.14
CA VAL A 61 -1.40 -1.44 0.08
C VAL A 61 -0.61 -2.61 0.72
N GLY A 62 0.17 -2.34 1.75
CA GLY A 62 0.91 -3.36 2.50
C GLY A 62 0.00 -4.38 3.18
N GLU A 63 -1.09 -3.93 3.82
CA GLU A 63 -2.08 -4.82 4.44
C GLU A 63 -2.79 -5.71 3.39
N ALA A 64 -3.20 -5.14 2.25
CA ALA A 64 -3.80 -5.91 1.17
C ALA A 64 -2.85 -6.97 0.59
N ALA A 65 -1.57 -6.61 0.45
CA ALA A 65 -0.55 -7.50 -0.07
C ALA A 65 -0.25 -8.67 0.89
N LEU A 66 -0.14 -8.39 2.19
CA LEU A 66 0.01 -9.42 3.23
C LEU A 66 -1.21 -10.33 3.31
N GLU A 67 -2.42 -9.77 3.23
CA GLU A 67 -3.66 -10.54 3.22
C GLU A 67 -3.69 -11.53 2.05
N PHE A 68 -3.33 -11.08 0.84
CA PHE A 68 -3.23 -11.93 -0.34
C PHE A 68 -2.27 -13.10 -0.12
N ARG A 69 -1.07 -12.83 0.41
CA ARG A 69 -0.05 -13.85 0.66
C ARG A 69 -0.50 -14.87 1.70
N ASN A 70 -1.14 -14.41 2.78
CA ASN A 70 -1.70 -15.30 3.80
C ASN A 70 -2.75 -16.25 3.20
N ARG A 71 -3.60 -15.76 2.30
CA ARG A 71 -4.61 -16.59 1.62
C ARG A 71 -3.98 -17.62 0.69
N LEU A 72 -2.94 -17.25 -0.05
CA LEU A 72 -2.18 -18.20 -0.87
C LEU A 72 -1.61 -19.33 -0.02
N TYR A 73 -0.99 -18.99 1.11
CA TYR A 73 -0.46 -19.99 2.04
C TYR A 73 -1.56 -20.91 2.58
N ILE A 74 -2.73 -20.38 2.93
CA ILE A 74 -3.87 -21.19 3.39
C ILE A 74 -4.33 -22.16 2.28
N ILE A 75 -4.40 -21.71 1.03
CA ILE A 75 -4.79 -22.55 -0.12
C ILE A 75 -3.75 -23.66 -0.35
N GLU A 76 -2.45 -23.33 -0.29
CA GLU A 76 -1.36 -24.30 -0.39
C GLU A 76 -1.37 -25.33 0.74
N SER A 77 -1.60 -24.89 1.98
CA SER A 77 -1.76 -25.79 3.12
C SER A 77 -2.98 -26.70 2.96
N ALA A 78 -4.09 -26.20 2.42
CA ALA A 78 -5.24 -27.04 2.10
C ALA A 78 -4.93 -28.02 0.96
N ASN A 79 -4.12 -27.63 -0.04
CA ASN A 79 -3.66 -28.52 -1.11
C ASN A 79 -2.86 -29.70 -0.57
N THR A 80 -1.95 -29.48 0.39
CA THR A 80 -1.18 -30.57 0.99
C THR A 80 -2.07 -31.53 1.78
N ARG A 81 -3.06 -31.01 2.53
CA ARG A 81 -4.06 -31.83 3.23
C ARG A 81 -4.93 -32.63 2.29
N ILE A 82 -5.40 -32.03 1.20
CA ILE A 82 -6.17 -32.71 0.15
C ILE A 82 -5.36 -33.87 -0.44
N ARG A 83 -4.06 -33.65 -0.75
CA ARG A 83 -3.17 -34.73 -1.22
C ARG A 83 -3.05 -35.86 -0.19
N ALA A 84 -2.83 -35.53 1.08
CA ALA A 84 -2.75 -36.53 2.15
C ALA A 84 -4.06 -37.32 2.31
N LEU A 85 -5.21 -36.66 2.28
CA LEU A 85 -6.53 -37.30 2.35
C LEU A 85 -6.79 -38.22 1.15
N ARG A 86 -6.33 -37.84 -0.05
CA ARG A 86 -6.43 -38.70 -1.24
C ARG A 86 -5.56 -39.94 -1.13
N ILE A 87 -4.33 -39.81 -0.62
CA ILE A 87 -3.46 -40.96 -0.33
C ILE A 87 -4.12 -41.87 0.72
N ALA A 88 -4.69 -41.29 1.78
CA ALA A 88 -5.41 -42.04 2.80
C ALA A 88 -6.65 -42.76 2.24
N LEU A 89 -7.40 -42.13 1.32
CA LEU A 89 -8.53 -42.76 0.63
C LEU A 89 -8.10 -43.92 -0.26
N ALA A 90 -6.97 -43.79 -0.95
CA ALA A 90 -6.39 -44.88 -1.74
C ALA A 90 -5.97 -46.05 -0.84
N ALA A 91 -5.37 -45.78 0.33
CA ALA A 91 -4.99 -46.80 1.32
C ALA A 91 -6.21 -47.43 2.03
N ALA A 92 -7.30 -46.68 2.22
CA ALA A 92 -8.55 -47.14 2.82
C ALA A 92 -9.31 -48.17 1.96
N THR A 93 -8.79 -48.53 0.79
CA THR A 93 -9.23 -49.72 0.04
C THR A 93 -9.10 -50.99 0.86
N ILE A 94 -8.12 -51.06 1.78
CA ILE A 94 -7.90 -52.20 2.68
C ILE A 94 -8.98 -52.26 3.80
N LYS A 95 -9.49 -51.11 4.25
CA LYS A 95 -10.52 -51.00 5.30
C LYS A 95 -11.66 -50.09 4.84
N PRO A 96 -12.67 -50.60 4.13
CA PRO A 96 -13.67 -49.79 3.43
C PRO A 96 -14.53 -48.92 4.36
N ILE A 97 -14.67 -49.31 5.64
CA ILE A 97 -15.38 -48.55 6.69
C ILE A 97 -14.82 -47.13 6.85
N LEU A 98 -13.53 -46.91 6.55
CA LEU A 98 -12.89 -45.59 6.67
C LEU A 98 -13.13 -44.67 5.46
N LYS A 99 -13.64 -45.18 4.33
CA LYS A 99 -13.82 -44.37 3.11
C LYS A 99 -14.83 -43.24 3.27
N PRO A 100 -16.04 -43.44 3.82
CA PRO A 100 -17.02 -42.36 3.95
C PRO A 100 -16.52 -41.15 4.75
N PRO A 101 -15.97 -41.28 5.98
CA PRO A 101 -15.50 -40.11 6.73
C PRO A 101 -14.34 -39.40 6.03
N LEU A 102 -13.43 -40.14 5.37
CA LEU A 102 -12.33 -39.54 4.61
C LEU A 102 -12.83 -38.76 3.38
N LYS A 103 -13.87 -39.25 2.68
CA LYS A 103 -14.51 -38.51 1.57
C LYS A 103 -15.15 -37.21 2.06
N VAL A 104 -15.84 -37.25 3.19
CA VAL A 104 -16.41 -36.04 3.81
C VAL A 104 -15.30 -35.05 4.16
N ALA A 105 -14.23 -35.49 4.83
CA ALA A 105 -13.08 -34.63 5.14
C ALA A 105 -12.47 -34.00 3.87
N LEU A 106 -12.33 -34.76 2.79
CA LEU A 106 -11.84 -34.28 1.50
C LEU A 106 -12.76 -33.17 0.92
N THR A 107 -14.09 -33.37 0.98
CA THR A 107 -15.04 -32.36 0.49
C THR A 107 -15.01 -31.07 1.33
N ILE A 108 -14.83 -31.19 2.65
CA ILE A 108 -14.73 -30.02 3.55
C ILE A 108 -13.48 -29.21 3.22
N GLU A 109 -12.32 -29.84 3.04
CA GLU A 109 -11.09 -29.12 2.69
C GLU A 109 -11.18 -28.48 1.30
N ALA A 110 -11.81 -29.14 0.32
CA ALA A 110 -12.08 -28.56 -1.00
C ALA A 110 -13.00 -27.32 -0.90
N ALA A 111 -14.10 -27.42 -0.15
CA ALA A 111 -15.02 -26.30 0.08
C ALA A 111 -14.33 -25.13 0.81
N ARG A 112 -13.43 -25.43 1.75
CA ARG A 112 -12.62 -24.42 2.44
C ARG A 112 -11.72 -23.65 1.46
N GLN A 113 -11.12 -24.32 0.47
CA GLN A 113 -10.34 -23.64 -0.58
C GLN A 113 -11.22 -22.72 -1.41
N ASP A 114 -12.39 -23.20 -1.84
CA ASP A 114 -13.32 -22.45 -2.69
C ASP A 114 -13.83 -21.21 -1.95
N TYR A 115 -14.08 -21.32 -0.64
CA TYR A 115 -14.38 -20.19 0.23
C TYR A 115 -13.26 -19.15 0.27
N GLN A 116 -11.99 -19.55 0.35
CA GLN A 116 -10.87 -18.60 0.34
C GLN A 116 -10.77 -17.84 -0.98
N ILE A 117 -11.00 -18.53 -2.11
CA ILE A 117 -11.04 -17.92 -3.44
C ILE A 117 -12.20 -16.92 -3.52
N ALA A 118 -13.41 -17.34 -3.14
CA ALA A 118 -14.58 -16.48 -3.17
C ALA A 118 -14.40 -15.24 -2.28
N ARG A 119 -13.87 -15.41 -1.08
CA ARG A 119 -13.60 -14.30 -0.15
C ARG A 119 -12.58 -13.31 -0.72
N TRP A 120 -11.56 -13.79 -1.45
CA TRP A 120 -10.65 -12.89 -2.15
C TRP A 120 -11.34 -12.14 -3.29
N LYS A 121 -12.14 -12.81 -4.12
CA LYS A 121 -12.94 -12.15 -5.17
C LYS A 121 -13.84 -11.04 -4.61
N LEU A 122 -14.48 -11.29 -3.47
CA LEU A 122 -15.25 -10.27 -2.76
C LEU A 122 -14.38 -9.09 -2.30
N LYS A 123 -13.17 -9.36 -1.81
CA LYS A 123 -12.20 -8.32 -1.46
C LYS A 123 -11.75 -7.51 -2.67
N GLN A 124 -11.55 -8.14 -3.83
CA GLN A 124 -11.25 -7.44 -5.08
C GLN A 124 -12.39 -6.52 -5.51
N ALA A 125 -13.64 -7.00 -5.40
CA ALA A 125 -14.81 -6.19 -5.68
C ALA A 125 -14.94 -5.00 -4.70
N ASP A 126 -14.82 -5.26 -3.39
CA ASP A 126 -14.83 -4.22 -2.35
C ASP A 126 -13.73 -3.17 -2.57
N TRP A 127 -12.53 -3.62 -2.95
CA TRP A 127 -11.41 -2.75 -3.29
C TRP A 127 -11.73 -1.81 -4.45
N LEU A 128 -12.31 -2.34 -5.53
CA LEU A 128 -12.71 -1.52 -6.68
C LEU A 128 -13.85 -0.55 -6.32
N LEU A 129 -14.85 -1.01 -5.57
CA LEU A 129 -15.98 -0.18 -5.13
C LEU A 129 -15.54 0.98 -4.22
N LYS A 130 -14.59 0.71 -3.33
CA LYS A 130 -13.99 1.73 -2.44
C LYS A 130 -12.91 2.57 -3.12
N ARG A 131 -12.64 2.34 -4.41
CA ARG A 131 -11.57 2.98 -5.19
C ARG A 131 -10.19 2.82 -4.52
N GLY A 132 -9.94 1.65 -3.93
CA GLY A 132 -8.71 1.31 -3.23
C GLY A 132 -8.79 1.47 -1.74
N CYS A 133 -8.11 2.50 -1.22
CA CYS A 133 -7.93 2.74 0.21
C CYS A 133 -9.10 3.48 0.87
N GLY A 134 -10.21 3.67 0.17
CA GLY A 134 -11.49 4.11 0.74
C GLY A 134 -11.61 5.60 1.00
N LYS A 135 -10.67 6.45 0.56
CA LYS A 135 -10.84 7.92 0.64
C LYS A 135 -11.21 8.49 -0.74
N PRO A 136 -11.99 9.58 -0.78
CA PRO A 136 -12.26 10.30 -2.02
C PRO A 136 -10.94 10.72 -2.68
N GLY A 137 -10.84 10.55 -4.01
CA GLY A 137 -9.63 10.83 -4.78
C GLY A 137 -8.60 9.70 -4.81
N ASP A 138 -8.81 8.63 -4.04
CA ASP A 138 -8.03 7.40 -4.21
C ASP A 138 -8.39 6.76 -5.56
N LEU A 139 -7.36 6.31 -6.26
CA LEU A 139 -7.42 5.49 -7.46
C LEU A 139 -6.65 4.21 -7.16
N ALA A 140 -7.22 3.06 -7.46
CA ALA A 140 -6.48 1.83 -7.28
C ALA A 140 -6.56 0.93 -8.49
N LEU A 141 -5.43 0.30 -8.76
CA LEU A 141 -5.36 -0.77 -9.73
C LEU A 141 -6.11 -2.00 -9.18
N PRO A 142 -6.66 -2.84 -10.06
CA PRO A 142 -7.29 -4.08 -9.63
C PRO A 142 -6.28 -4.94 -8.87
N LEU A 143 -6.70 -5.48 -7.73
CA LEU A 143 -5.90 -6.45 -6.99
C LEU A 143 -5.64 -7.69 -7.86
N PRO A 144 -4.48 -8.36 -7.73
CA PRO A 144 -4.16 -9.56 -8.50
C PRO A 144 -5.20 -10.67 -8.25
N ALA A 145 -5.66 -11.29 -9.34
CA ALA A 145 -6.56 -12.43 -9.27
C ALA A 145 -5.80 -13.72 -8.93
N PHE A 146 -6.47 -14.61 -8.20
CA PHE A 146 -6.00 -15.98 -8.07
C PHE A 146 -6.17 -16.72 -9.40
N GLN A 147 -5.09 -17.30 -9.90
CA GLN A 147 -5.11 -18.09 -11.14
C GLN A 147 -5.25 -19.60 -10.86
N TRP A 148 -5.69 -19.98 -9.65
CA TRP A 148 -5.87 -21.39 -9.29
C TRP A 148 -6.90 -22.08 -10.19
N THR A 149 -6.52 -23.23 -10.74
CA THR A 149 -7.39 -24.11 -11.53
C THR A 149 -7.57 -25.43 -10.81
N ARG A 150 -8.79 -26.00 -10.86
CA ARG A 150 -9.08 -27.35 -10.36
C ARG A 150 -9.37 -28.27 -11.52
N LEU A 151 -8.73 -29.44 -11.55
CA LEU A 151 -9.13 -30.53 -12.43
C LEU A 151 -10.48 -31.10 -11.98
N PRO A 152 -11.27 -31.69 -12.90
CA PRO A 152 -12.52 -32.33 -12.53
C PRO A 152 -12.30 -33.43 -11.47
N ALA A 153 -13.30 -33.63 -10.62
CA ALA A 153 -13.26 -34.67 -9.60
C ALA A 153 -13.10 -36.05 -10.23
N ASP A 154 -12.28 -36.89 -9.61
CA ASP A 154 -12.04 -38.28 -10.03
C ASP A 154 -12.78 -39.26 -9.07
N PRO A 155 -12.72 -40.59 -9.29
CA PRO A 155 -13.41 -41.56 -8.43
C PRO A 155 -13.01 -41.50 -6.94
N ILE A 156 -11.81 -40.97 -6.65
CA ILE A 156 -11.31 -40.73 -5.29
C ILE A 156 -12.02 -39.49 -4.70
N GLY A 157 -12.15 -38.42 -5.49
CA GLY A 157 -12.95 -37.25 -5.17
C GLY A 157 -12.38 -35.95 -5.74
N GLN A 158 -12.55 -34.85 -4.99
CA GLN A 158 -12.04 -33.54 -5.37
C GLN A 158 -10.50 -33.54 -5.46
N GLN A 159 -9.98 -32.78 -6.43
CA GLN A 159 -8.54 -32.63 -6.66
C GLN A 159 -8.00 -31.34 -6.03
N PRO A 160 -6.70 -31.30 -5.65
CA PRO A 160 -6.08 -30.07 -5.20
C PRO A 160 -6.05 -29.03 -6.34
N LEU A 161 -6.06 -27.76 -5.97
CA LEU A 161 -5.87 -26.66 -6.92
C LEU A 161 -4.42 -26.63 -7.41
N SER A 162 -4.23 -26.40 -8.70
CA SER A 162 -2.94 -26.15 -9.33
C SER A 162 -2.85 -24.71 -9.81
N TRP A 163 -1.65 -24.13 -9.73
CA TRP A 163 -1.36 -22.86 -10.37
C TRP A 163 -0.88 -23.16 -11.79
N PRO A 164 -1.52 -22.64 -12.84
CA PRO A 164 -1.07 -22.85 -14.21
C PRO A 164 0.25 -22.09 -14.44
N GLY A 165 1.27 -22.80 -14.95
CA GLY A 165 2.58 -22.23 -15.19
C GLY A 165 3.44 -22.07 -13.94
N GLU A 166 4.39 -21.12 -13.99
CA GLU A 166 5.28 -20.85 -12.87
C GLU A 166 4.56 -20.02 -11.80
N TYR A 167 4.63 -20.46 -10.55
CA TYR A 167 4.06 -19.72 -9.44
C TYR A 167 4.87 -18.44 -9.21
N PRO A 168 4.26 -17.25 -9.36
CA PRO A 168 5.02 -16.02 -9.29
C PRO A 168 5.58 -15.79 -7.88
N ASN A 169 6.89 -15.59 -7.81
CA ASN A 169 7.60 -15.32 -6.56
C ASN A 169 7.32 -13.92 -6.02
N VAL A 170 6.84 -13.00 -6.85
CA VAL A 170 6.59 -11.62 -6.46
C VAL A 170 5.20 -11.22 -6.90
N PHE A 171 4.41 -10.72 -5.95
CA PHE A 171 3.12 -10.09 -6.24
C PHE A 171 3.20 -8.62 -5.91
N ARG A 172 2.66 -7.81 -6.81
CA ARG A 172 2.72 -6.37 -6.71
C ARG A 172 1.35 -5.76 -6.54
N PHE A 173 1.28 -4.79 -5.64
CA PHE A 173 0.08 -4.06 -5.28
C PHE A 173 0.38 -2.58 -5.43
N GLN A 174 -0.59 -1.83 -5.97
CA GLN A 174 -0.45 -0.39 -6.17
C GLN A 174 -1.76 0.33 -5.90
N ALA A 175 -1.65 1.49 -5.26
CA ALA A 175 -2.72 2.46 -5.11
C ALA A 175 -2.16 3.88 -5.28
N ALA A 176 -2.98 4.79 -5.77
CA ALA A 176 -2.64 6.17 -6.05
C ALA A 176 -3.64 7.13 -5.40
N HIS A 177 -3.16 8.30 -5.01
CA HIS A 177 -3.95 9.46 -4.64
C HIS A 177 -3.18 10.68 -5.14
N PHE A 178 -3.60 11.26 -6.27
CA PHE A 178 -2.80 12.25 -6.99
C PHE A 178 -2.30 13.37 -6.06
N PRO A 179 -1.00 13.74 -6.11
CA PRO A 179 0.05 13.25 -7.02
C PRO A 179 0.86 12.04 -6.48
N ARG A 180 0.40 11.37 -5.42
CA ARG A 180 1.14 10.29 -4.74
C ARG A 180 0.73 8.91 -5.23
N ILE A 181 1.71 8.02 -5.30
CA ILE A 181 1.51 6.61 -5.65
C ILE A 181 2.28 5.78 -4.62
N SER A 182 1.66 4.71 -4.15
CA SER A 182 2.27 3.71 -3.28
C SER A 182 2.25 2.35 -3.96
N ALA A 183 3.35 1.61 -3.81
CA ALA A 183 3.47 0.25 -4.29
C ALA A 183 4.10 -0.63 -3.22
N ALA A 184 3.56 -1.84 -3.07
CA ALA A 184 4.15 -2.88 -2.25
C ALA A 184 4.41 -4.13 -3.08
N GLN A 185 5.51 -4.80 -2.78
CA GLN A 185 5.82 -6.15 -3.26
C GLN A 185 5.86 -7.10 -2.07
N VAL A 186 5.30 -8.28 -2.26
CA VAL A 186 5.36 -9.35 -1.25
C VAL A 186 6.15 -10.50 -1.80
N HIS A 187 7.16 -10.89 -1.02
CA HIS A 187 8.05 -12.00 -1.32
C HIS A 187 7.64 -13.23 -0.48
N PRO A 188 7.90 -14.46 -0.96
CA PRO A 188 7.93 -15.63 -0.10
C PRO A 188 8.91 -15.40 1.03
N SER A 189 8.57 -15.85 2.24
CA SER A 189 9.51 -15.84 3.35
C SER A 189 10.69 -16.78 3.03
N GLN A 190 11.82 -16.22 2.61
CA GLN A 190 13.02 -16.96 2.22
C GLN A 190 14.03 -17.18 3.36
N LYS A 191 13.62 -17.14 4.65
CA LYS A 191 14.57 -17.43 5.73
C LYS A 191 14.89 -18.93 5.83
N GLY A 192 16.00 -19.33 5.21
CA GLY A 192 16.77 -20.54 5.56
C GLY A 192 16.18 -21.88 5.12
N GLY A 193 15.58 -21.96 3.93
CA GLY A 193 15.05 -23.23 3.39
C GLY A 193 13.81 -23.77 4.11
N SER A 194 13.29 -23.05 5.11
CA SER A 194 12.07 -23.39 5.84
C SER A 194 10.97 -22.37 5.56
N PHE A 195 9.81 -22.85 5.13
CA PHE A 195 8.60 -22.04 4.84
C PHE A 195 7.93 -21.44 6.11
N ASN A 196 8.60 -21.46 7.26
CA ASN A 196 8.02 -21.06 8.55
C ASN A 196 8.16 -19.56 8.90
N GLY A 197 8.83 -18.75 8.07
CA GLY A 197 8.91 -17.32 8.35
C GLY A 197 7.64 -16.56 7.99
N LYS A 198 7.35 -15.50 8.75
CA LYS A 198 6.22 -14.60 8.48
C LYS A 198 6.45 -13.90 7.13
N PRO A 199 5.44 -13.83 6.25
CA PRO A 199 5.57 -13.06 5.02
C PRO A 199 5.82 -11.59 5.37
N SER A 200 6.71 -10.94 4.60
CA SER A 200 6.99 -9.51 4.69
C SER A 200 6.58 -8.82 3.40
N ALA A 201 5.93 -7.66 3.55
CA ALA A 201 5.72 -6.72 2.47
C ALA A 201 6.88 -5.72 2.47
N HIS A 202 7.44 -5.46 1.30
CA HIS A 202 8.48 -4.47 1.08
C HIS A 202 7.94 -3.36 0.18
N TRP A 203 8.34 -2.13 0.44
CA TRP A 203 8.01 -1.00 -0.43
C TRP A 203 8.69 -1.20 -1.78
N ALA A 204 7.95 -0.93 -2.85
CA ALA A 204 8.44 -0.99 -4.20
C ALA A 204 8.32 0.38 -4.86
N THR A 205 9.14 0.63 -5.88
CA THR A 205 8.89 1.74 -6.79
C THR A 205 7.53 1.55 -7.46
N PRO A 206 6.76 2.60 -7.78
CA PRO A 206 5.60 2.53 -8.67
C PRO A 206 6.01 2.17 -10.11
N VAL A 207 5.08 1.71 -10.96
CA VAL A 207 5.35 1.47 -12.39
C VAL A 207 4.36 2.29 -13.19
N GLY A 208 4.87 3.00 -14.20
CA GLY A 208 4.07 3.89 -15.04
C GLY A 208 3.86 5.29 -14.46
N SER A 209 4.84 5.83 -13.75
CA SER A 209 4.89 7.25 -13.34
C SER A 209 5.22 8.17 -14.50
#